data_AF-A0A7Y6WSV4-F1
#
_entry.id   AF-A0A7Y6WSV4-F1
#
_cell.length_a   1.000
_cell.length_b   1.000
_cell.length_c   1.000
_cell.angle_alpha   90.00
_cell.angle_beta   90.00
_cell.angle_gamma   90.00
#
_symmetry.space_group_name_H-M   'P 1'
#
loop_
_entity.id
_entity.type
_entity.pdbx_description
1 polymer ?
#
loop_
_entity_poly.entity_id
_entity_poly.type
_entity_poly.pdbx_seq_one_letter_code
_entity_poly.pdbx_strand_id
1 'polypeptide(L)'
;MLRIEALLLDELRGARLSDLVSLLVARDPEDFRERLADTDSEGLAALRQGFEAAFGWEPPSEFNDWLAIESALGLDEGAEDYWRAGDRSLLLDFFNPEAPQSTEALSSGNFLAQNAEGLLAGLFPLSEDASGDRVLASLLPDSLGLLRVHGFRHERGELGEAQSLKSFIVTQWSSEAAPEAGAAPGDVGLARYEQLLGITSTLDTELAAERHAQQTALDPPDSAQLYLRSRWLMRMVWGRPTDLLPEQLAQAPGLSEWEAERTSWRKHPVLTNYWMVAHYFLGNDSACAETAAVGLQAPGLLTRRLAACIQQLLATEGDTHLGNVGPATLKELRRIARASARSDQLSV
;
A
#
# COMPACT_ATOMS: atom_id res chain seq x y z
N MET A 1 13.49 -17.54 24.09
CA MET A 1 14.17 -17.58 22.78
C MET A 1 13.26 -18.32 21.84
N LEU A 2 12.81 -17.67 20.77
CA LEU A 2 11.92 -18.26 19.77
C LEU A 2 12.66 -19.38 19.02
N ARG A 3 11.97 -20.47 18.68
CA ARG A 3 12.54 -21.60 17.92
C ARG A 3 11.58 -21.99 16.81
N ILE A 4 12.04 -21.95 15.56
CA ILE A 4 11.15 -22.16 14.40
C ILE A 4 10.62 -23.60 14.35
N GLU A 5 11.37 -24.57 14.86
CA GLU A 5 11.02 -25.99 14.89
C GLU A 5 9.90 -26.31 15.87
N ALA A 6 9.69 -25.45 16.87
CA ALA A 6 8.71 -25.64 17.93
C ALA A 6 7.61 -24.56 17.95
N LEU A 7 7.75 -23.48 17.18
CA LEU A 7 6.80 -22.38 17.08
C LEU A 7 5.33 -22.85 17.04
N LEU A 8 4.57 -22.45 18.05
CA LEU A 8 3.12 -22.64 18.15
C LEU A 8 2.38 -21.35 17.80
N LEU A 9 1.05 -21.45 17.63
CA LEU A 9 0.19 -20.29 17.34
C LEU A 9 0.33 -19.17 18.39
N ASP A 10 0.20 -19.51 19.67
CA ASP A 10 0.33 -18.53 20.76
C ASP A 10 1.72 -17.89 20.82
N GLU A 11 2.76 -18.66 20.49
CA GLU A 11 4.13 -18.16 20.44
C GLU A 11 4.33 -17.19 19.26
N LEU A 12 3.82 -17.52 18.06
CA LEU A 12 3.85 -16.63 16.90
C LEU A 12 3.06 -15.34 17.17
N ARG A 13 1.87 -15.49 17.76
CA ARG A 13 0.99 -14.38 18.11
C ARG A 13 1.66 -13.44 19.12
N GLY A 14 2.32 -13.97 20.14
CA GLY A 14 3.01 -13.21 21.18
C GLY A 14 4.43 -12.74 20.81
N ALA A 15 5.05 -13.29 19.76
CA ALA A 15 6.41 -12.91 19.35
C ALA A 15 6.48 -11.45 18.90
N ARG A 16 7.61 -10.78 19.14
CA ARG A 16 7.89 -9.49 18.49
C ARG A 16 8.31 -9.73 17.05
N LEU A 17 8.01 -8.79 16.17
CA LEU A 17 8.39 -8.88 14.76
C LEU A 17 9.91 -9.00 14.60
N SER A 18 10.68 -8.22 15.37
CA SER A 18 12.14 -8.27 15.41
C SER A 18 12.69 -9.66 15.78
N ASP A 19 11.99 -10.41 16.63
CA ASP A 19 12.42 -11.75 17.03
C ASP A 19 12.27 -12.75 15.87
N LEU A 20 11.22 -12.59 15.05
CA LEU A 20 11.01 -13.39 13.84
C LEU A 20 12.02 -13.04 12.75
N VAL A 21 12.27 -11.75 12.52
CA VAL A 21 13.26 -11.29 11.53
C VAL A 21 14.67 -11.76 11.93
N SER A 22 15.03 -11.60 13.20
CA SER A 22 16.30 -12.11 13.74
C SER A 22 16.44 -13.63 13.57
N LEU A 23 15.33 -14.38 13.62
CA LEU A 23 15.33 -15.84 13.53
C LEU A 23 15.37 -16.34 12.08
N LEU A 24 14.69 -15.68 11.14
CA LEU A 24 14.41 -16.20 9.79
C LEU A 24 15.06 -15.40 8.65
N VAL A 25 15.32 -14.11 8.87
CA VAL A 25 15.72 -13.19 7.78
C VAL A 25 17.17 -12.75 7.97
N ALA A 26 17.55 -12.38 9.20
CA ALA A 26 18.88 -11.90 9.52
C ALA A 26 19.93 -12.99 9.33
N ARG A 27 20.93 -12.71 8.49
CA ARG A 27 22.08 -13.61 8.28
C ARG A 27 23.00 -13.69 9.49
N ASP A 28 23.19 -12.54 10.13
CA ASP A 28 23.89 -12.40 11.40
C ASP A 28 22.90 -11.86 12.45
N PRO A 29 22.26 -12.76 13.22
CA PRO A 29 21.30 -12.35 14.24
C PRO A 29 21.89 -11.52 15.37
N GLU A 30 23.20 -11.61 15.64
CA GLU A 30 23.86 -10.84 16.70
C GLU A 30 24.07 -9.40 16.25
N ASP A 31 24.68 -9.20 15.07
CA ASP A 31 24.88 -7.88 14.46
C ASP A 31 23.54 -7.18 14.19
N PHE A 32 22.53 -7.90 13.68
CA PHE A 32 21.19 -7.34 13.51
C PHE A 32 20.61 -6.79 14.82
N ARG A 33 20.79 -7.50 15.94
CA ARG A 33 20.27 -7.06 17.24
C ARG A 33 21.04 -5.87 17.79
N GLU A 34 22.35 -5.80 17.55
CA GLU A 34 23.18 -4.65 17.91
C GLU A 34 22.70 -3.40 17.15
N ARG A 35 22.58 -3.49 15.83
CA ARG A 35 22.07 -2.39 14.98
C ARG A 35 20.64 -1.98 15.34
N LEU A 36 19.77 -2.94 15.66
CA LEU A 36 18.40 -2.65 16.09
C LEU A 36 18.36 -1.91 17.43
N ALA A 37 19.30 -2.20 18.35
CA ALA A 37 19.42 -1.47 19.60
C ALA A 37 19.95 -0.04 19.40
N ASP A 38 20.77 0.17 18.37
CA ASP A 38 21.40 1.45 18.03
C ASP A 38 20.60 2.29 17.00
N THR A 39 19.38 1.87 16.65
CA THR A 39 18.58 2.57 15.64
C THR A 39 18.21 4.00 16.07
N ASP A 40 18.33 4.96 15.15
CA ASP A 40 18.02 6.37 15.38
C ASP A 40 16.50 6.60 15.56
N SER A 41 16.06 6.55 16.81
CA SER A 41 14.65 6.79 17.17
C SER A 41 14.12 8.17 16.74
N GLU A 42 14.96 9.20 16.67
CA GLU A 42 14.54 10.55 16.23
C GLU A 42 14.32 10.56 14.72
N GLY A 43 15.22 9.95 13.96
CA GLY A 43 15.10 9.75 12.51
C GLY A 43 13.85 8.94 12.14
N LEU A 44 13.59 7.83 12.84
CA LEU A 44 12.36 7.03 12.62
C LEU A 44 11.09 7.82 12.92
N ALA A 45 11.08 8.60 14.00
CA ALA A 45 9.94 9.45 14.35
C ALA A 45 9.72 10.55 13.28
N ALA A 46 10.79 11.12 12.74
CA ALA A 46 10.73 12.08 11.64
C ALA A 46 10.15 11.45 10.36
N LEU A 47 10.55 10.21 10.01
CA LEU A 47 9.97 9.48 8.88
C LEU A 47 8.47 9.25 9.04
N ARG A 48 8.01 8.85 10.23
CA ARG A 48 6.59 8.71 10.54
C ARG A 48 5.84 10.03 10.37
N GLN A 49 6.35 11.11 10.95
CA GLN A 49 5.74 12.44 10.83
C GLN A 49 5.72 12.93 9.38
N GLY A 50 6.77 12.65 8.60
CA GLY A 50 6.84 12.96 7.17
C GLY A 50 5.76 12.22 6.38
N PHE A 51 5.56 10.93 6.66
CA PHE A 51 4.48 10.14 6.07
C PHE A 51 3.10 10.73 6.41
N GLU A 52 2.83 11.00 7.69
CA GLU A 52 1.58 11.59 8.16
C GLU A 52 1.31 12.95 7.50
N ALA A 53 2.33 13.80 7.39
CA ALA A 53 2.22 15.10 6.72
C ALA A 53 1.98 14.97 5.20
N ALA A 54 2.59 13.97 4.55
CA ALA A 54 2.45 13.73 3.12
C ALA A 54 1.05 13.19 2.77
N PHE A 55 0.63 12.13 3.45
CA PHE A 55 -0.56 11.35 3.12
C PHE A 55 -1.81 11.79 3.90
N GLY A 56 -1.63 12.34 5.10
CA GLY A 56 -2.71 12.90 5.91
C GLY A 56 -3.42 11.88 6.81
N TRP A 57 -2.81 10.73 7.06
CA TRP A 57 -3.30 9.73 8.01
C TRP A 57 -2.13 9.09 8.77
N GLU A 58 -2.45 8.55 9.94
CA GLU A 58 -1.50 7.84 10.79
C GLU A 58 -1.31 6.38 10.33
N PRO A 59 -0.07 5.91 10.12
CA PRO A 59 0.17 4.51 9.79
C PRO A 59 0.00 3.60 11.02
N PRO A 60 -0.21 2.29 10.84
CA PRO A 60 -0.28 1.32 11.95
C PRO A 60 0.92 1.42 12.89
N SER A 61 0.76 1.10 14.19
CA SER A 61 1.87 1.17 15.15
C SER A 61 3.05 0.27 14.77
N GLU A 62 2.78 -0.90 14.19
CA GLU A 62 3.80 -1.84 13.69
C GLU A 62 4.66 -1.25 12.56
N PHE A 63 4.28 -0.12 11.96
CA PHE A 63 5.12 0.64 11.02
C PHE A 63 6.45 1.08 11.64
N ASN A 64 6.44 1.53 12.90
CA ASN A 64 7.68 1.97 13.57
C ASN A 64 8.61 0.77 13.82
N ASP A 65 8.04 -0.37 14.22
CA ASP A 65 8.79 -1.60 14.42
C ASP A 65 9.43 -2.04 13.09
N TRP A 66 8.69 -1.95 11.99
CA TRP A 66 9.21 -2.26 10.67
C TRP A 66 10.33 -1.30 10.23
N LEU A 67 10.17 0.01 10.37
CA LEU A 67 11.24 0.95 9.99
C LEU A 67 12.53 0.71 10.79
N ALA A 68 12.42 0.37 12.08
CA ALA A 68 13.58 0.02 12.89
C ALA A 68 14.26 -1.26 12.41
N ILE A 69 13.46 -2.28 12.07
CA ILE A 69 13.93 -3.54 11.50
C ILE A 69 14.64 -3.30 10.16
N GLU A 70 14.03 -2.52 9.27
CA GLU A 70 14.57 -2.20 7.94
C GLU A 70 15.92 -1.49 8.05
N SER A 71 16.03 -0.51 8.93
CA SER A 71 17.30 0.17 9.25
C SER A 71 18.34 -0.81 9.80
N ALA A 72 17.97 -1.68 10.73
CA ALA A 72 18.87 -2.66 11.32
C ALA A 72 19.33 -3.75 10.33
N LEU A 73 18.54 -4.06 9.30
CA LEU A 73 18.95 -4.94 8.21
C LEU A 73 20.04 -4.32 7.32
N GLY A 74 20.27 -2.99 7.41
CA GLY A 74 21.38 -2.31 6.73
C GLY A 74 21.28 -2.30 5.21
N LEU A 75 20.06 -2.18 4.67
CA LEU A 75 19.78 -2.34 3.24
C LEU A 75 20.37 -1.24 2.33
N ASP A 76 20.85 -0.13 2.90
CA ASP A 76 21.31 1.06 2.15
C ASP A 76 22.84 1.21 2.02
N GLU A 77 23.65 0.33 2.60
CA GLU A 77 25.12 0.48 2.56
C GLU A 77 25.79 -0.19 1.33
N GLY A 78 25.75 0.50 0.19
CA GLY A 78 26.91 0.82 -0.65
C GLY A 78 27.96 -0.24 -1.06
N ALA A 79 27.72 -1.53 -0.95
CA ALA A 79 28.62 -2.57 -1.48
C ALA A 79 27.92 -3.38 -2.57
N GLU A 80 28.66 -3.75 -3.62
CA GLU A 80 28.24 -4.52 -4.79
C GLU A 80 27.83 -5.98 -4.49
N ASP A 81 27.03 -6.21 -3.44
CA ASP A 81 26.48 -7.51 -2.99
C ASP A 81 24.94 -7.46 -2.87
N TYR A 82 24.30 -6.74 -3.80
CA TYR A 82 22.90 -6.32 -3.93
C TYR A 82 21.74 -7.33 -3.69
N TRP A 83 21.94 -8.56 -3.18
CA TRP A 83 20.87 -9.59 -3.21
C TRP A 83 20.90 -10.63 -2.11
N ARG A 84 20.75 -10.30 -0.81
CA ARG A 84 21.00 -11.33 0.21
C ARG A 84 20.05 -11.37 1.43
N ALA A 85 18.75 -11.37 1.16
CA ALA A 85 17.77 -12.22 1.87
C ALA A 85 16.92 -12.99 0.83
N GLY A 86 17.55 -13.89 0.07
CA GLY A 86 16.86 -14.77 -0.90
C GLY A 86 16.05 -14.03 -1.97
N ASP A 87 16.74 -13.40 -2.92
CA ASP A 87 16.18 -12.85 -4.18
C ASP A 87 15.09 -11.75 -4.06
N ARG A 88 14.82 -11.20 -2.86
CA ARG A 88 13.78 -10.20 -2.64
C ARG A 88 14.29 -8.98 -1.87
N SER A 89 13.93 -7.78 -2.33
CA SER A 89 14.09 -6.55 -1.55
C SER A 89 13.05 -6.52 -0.42
N LEU A 90 13.42 -6.02 0.75
CA LEU A 90 12.52 -5.77 1.89
C LEU A 90 12.57 -4.29 2.23
N LEU A 91 12.05 -3.45 1.33
CA LEU A 91 12.10 -2.00 1.46
C LEU A 91 10.68 -1.47 1.37
N LEU A 92 10.23 -0.78 2.41
CA LEU A 92 8.94 -0.11 2.40
C LEU A 92 9.07 1.26 1.71
N ASP A 93 8.82 1.28 0.41
CA ASP A 93 8.98 2.48 -0.41
C ASP A 93 7.72 3.34 -0.44
N PHE A 94 7.86 4.62 -0.12
CA PHE A 94 6.80 5.61 -0.23
C PHE A 94 7.36 6.98 -0.63
N PHE A 95 6.55 7.76 -1.33
CA PHE A 95 6.96 9.08 -1.79
C PHE A 95 7.28 10.02 -0.62
N ASN A 96 8.54 10.43 -0.55
CA ASN A 96 8.99 11.48 0.34
C ASN A 96 8.88 12.85 -0.34
N PRO A 97 7.93 13.73 0.06
CA PRO A 97 7.77 15.05 -0.57
C PRO A 97 8.97 16.00 -0.32
N GLU A 98 9.84 15.70 0.64
CA GLU A 98 11.03 16.50 0.96
C GLU A 98 12.26 16.08 0.13
N ALA A 99 12.19 14.97 -0.60
CA ALA A 99 13.29 14.53 -1.45
C ALA A 99 13.55 15.56 -2.59
N PRO A 100 14.80 15.77 -3.01
CA PRO A 100 15.14 16.79 -4.03
C PRO A 100 14.34 16.64 -5.33
N GLN A 101 14.09 15.41 -5.77
CA GLN A 101 13.32 15.09 -6.99
C GLN A 101 11.80 15.32 -6.86
N SER A 102 11.28 15.52 -5.65
CA SER A 102 9.83 15.56 -5.39
C SER A 102 9.19 16.88 -5.82
N THR A 103 9.94 17.99 -5.89
CA THR A 103 9.40 19.30 -6.26
C THR A 103 8.79 19.28 -7.67
N GLU A 104 9.51 18.73 -8.65
CA GLU A 104 9.03 18.61 -10.03
C GLU A 104 7.83 17.64 -10.13
N ALA A 105 7.89 16.52 -9.42
CA ALA A 105 6.80 15.55 -9.36
C ALA A 105 5.51 16.18 -8.81
N LEU A 106 5.63 17.00 -7.75
CA LEU A 106 4.50 17.72 -7.13
C LEU A 106 3.93 18.80 -8.05
N SER A 107 4.77 19.55 -8.77
CA SER A 107 4.30 20.61 -9.67
C SER A 107 3.66 20.08 -10.94
N SER A 108 4.17 18.96 -11.47
CA SER A 108 3.66 18.33 -12.70
C SER A 108 2.45 17.41 -12.47
N GLY A 109 2.22 16.98 -11.22
CA GLY A 109 1.25 15.94 -10.90
C GLY A 109 1.76 14.51 -11.13
N ASN A 110 3.03 14.33 -11.51
CA ASN A 110 3.63 13.01 -11.73
C ASN A 110 3.65 12.14 -10.47
N PHE A 111 3.60 12.75 -9.28
CA PHE A 111 3.48 12.01 -8.02
C PHE A 111 2.25 11.09 -7.99
N LEU A 112 1.14 11.44 -8.68
CA LEU A 112 -0.06 10.60 -8.73
C LEU A 112 0.20 9.28 -9.45
N ALA A 113 0.83 9.34 -10.62
CA ALA A 113 1.15 8.15 -11.41
C ALA A 113 2.14 7.23 -10.68
N GLN A 114 3.13 7.82 -10.00
CA GLN A 114 4.15 7.09 -9.24
C GLN A 114 3.58 6.42 -7.98
N ASN A 115 2.52 7.00 -7.39
CA ASN A 115 2.00 6.59 -6.08
C ASN A 115 0.51 6.26 -6.12
N ALA A 116 -0.01 5.82 -7.27
CA ALA A 116 -1.44 5.59 -7.43
C ALA A 116 -1.98 4.57 -6.41
N GLU A 117 -1.23 3.50 -6.15
CA GLU A 117 -1.57 2.47 -5.16
C GLU A 117 -1.62 3.04 -3.73
N GLY A 118 -0.62 3.84 -3.35
CA GLY A 118 -0.57 4.52 -2.05
C GLY A 118 -1.68 5.57 -1.88
N LEU A 119 -1.92 6.40 -2.90
CA LEU A 119 -2.88 7.50 -2.82
C LEU A 119 -4.34 7.06 -2.93
N LEU A 120 -4.62 5.98 -3.66
CA LEU A 120 -5.98 5.50 -3.91
C LEU A 120 -6.36 4.29 -3.05
N ALA A 121 -5.38 3.54 -2.54
CA ALA A 121 -5.62 2.34 -1.73
C ALA A 121 -4.74 2.22 -0.47
N GLY A 122 -3.81 3.15 -0.22
CA GLY A 122 -2.89 3.07 0.91
C GLY A 122 -1.97 1.86 0.87
N LEU A 123 -1.69 1.34 -0.32
CA LEU A 123 -0.82 0.19 -0.57
C LEU A 123 0.55 0.66 -1.05
N PHE A 124 1.61 0.17 -0.41
CA PHE A 124 2.99 0.56 -0.65
C PHE A 124 3.86 -0.67 -0.91
N PRO A 125 4.79 -0.64 -1.87
CA PRO A 125 5.73 -1.74 -2.07
C PRO A 125 6.51 -2.03 -0.80
N LEU A 126 6.52 -3.29 -0.39
CA LEU A 126 7.34 -3.83 0.70
C LEU A 126 8.42 -4.75 0.14
N SER A 127 8.11 -5.46 -0.95
CA SER A 127 9.01 -6.38 -1.61
C SER A 127 8.68 -6.50 -3.08
N GLU A 128 9.69 -6.70 -3.92
CA GLU A 128 9.53 -6.94 -5.34
C GLU A 128 10.44 -8.09 -5.77
N ASP A 129 9.91 -8.96 -6.63
CA ASP A 129 10.70 -9.98 -7.30
C ASP A 129 11.00 -9.60 -8.76
N ALA A 130 11.97 -10.28 -9.37
CA ALA A 130 12.39 -10.02 -10.74
C ALA A 130 11.30 -10.30 -11.79
N SER A 131 10.23 -11.02 -11.44
CA SER A 131 9.10 -11.22 -12.34
C SER A 131 8.19 -9.99 -12.43
N GLY A 132 8.26 -9.10 -11.43
CA GLY A 132 7.38 -7.95 -11.27
C GLY A 132 6.22 -8.20 -10.30
N ASP A 133 6.10 -9.42 -9.77
CA ASP A 133 5.22 -9.71 -8.64
C ASP A 133 5.77 -9.00 -7.39
N ARG A 134 4.85 -8.44 -6.61
CA ARG A 134 5.18 -7.56 -5.49
C ARG A 134 4.49 -8.04 -4.23
N VAL A 135 5.00 -7.59 -3.10
CA VAL A 135 4.30 -7.62 -1.82
C VAL A 135 4.00 -6.17 -1.47
N LEU A 136 2.72 -5.88 -1.25
CA LEU A 136 2.26 -4.54 -0.90
C LEU A 136 1.81 -4.51 0.56
N ALA A 137 2.32 -3.56 1.33
CA ALA A 137 1.89 -3.29 2.69
C ALA A 137 0.80 -2.20 2.72
N SER A 138 -0.25 -2.43 3.50
CA SER A 138 -1.25 -1.42 3.83
C SER A 138 -0.72 -0.52 4.94
N LEU A 139 -0.62 0.78 4.65
CA LEU A 139 -0.29 1.82 5.64
C LEU A 139 -1.51 2.66 6.02
N LEU A 140 -2.72 2.18 5.72
CA LEU A 140 -3.93 2.78 6.28
C LEU A 140 -4.04 2.44 7.76
N PRO A 141 -4.73 3.26 8.57
CA PRO A 141 -4.99 2.94 9.97
C PRO A 141 -5.61 1.54 10.12
N ASP A 142 -5.07 0.74 11.04
CA ASP A 142 -5.53 -0.60 11.36
C ASP A 142 -5.96 -0.65 12.82
N SER A 143 -7.11 -1.26 13.12
CA SER A 143 -7.68 -1.29 14.48
C SER A 143 -6.83 -2.06 15.48
N LEU A 144 -6.01 -3.00 15.00
CA LEU A 144 -5.03 -3.74 15.82
C LEU A 144 -3.65 -3.06 15.81
N GLY A 145 -3.47 -1.98 15.05
CA GLY A 145 -2.17 -1.32 14.87
C GLY A 145 -1.16 -2.18 14.11
N LEU A 146 -1.61 -3.19 13.36
CA LEU A 146 -0.75 -4.13 12.64
C LEU A 146 -0.68 -3.81 11.15
N LEU A 147 0.48 -4.04 10.55
CA LEU A 147 0.66 -4.00 9.11
C LEU A 147 -0.01 -5.21 8.46
N ARG A 148 -0.82 -4.94 7.44
CA ARG A 148 -1.39 -5.97 6.56
C ARG A 148 -0.59 -5.99 5.28
N VAL A 149 -0.21 -7.16 4.81
CA VAL A 149 0.53 -7.31 3.56
C VAL A 149 -0.23 -8.19 2.59
N HIS A 150 -0.03 -7.93 1.32
CA HIS A 150 -0.74 -8.57 0.23
C HIS A 150 0.25 -9.01 -0.84
N GLY A 151 0.12 -10.24 -1.32
CA GLY A 151 0.78 -10.62 -2.57
C GLY A 151 0.09 -9.92 -3.75
N PHE A 152 0.87 -9.37 -4.68
CA PHE A 152 0.38 -8.72 -5.89
C PHE A 152 0.93 -9.47 -7.11
N ARG A 153 0.01 -9.97 -7.94
CA ARG A 153 0.35 -10.67 -9.19
C ARG A 153 0.29 -9.70 -10.36
N HIS A 154 1.43 -9.32 -10.91
CA HIS A 154 1.52 -8.24 -11.90
C HIS A 154 0.84 -8.58 -13.22
N GLU A 155 0.95 -9.83 -13.68
CA GLU A 155 0.33 -10.28 -14.93
C GLU A 155 -1.19 -10.11 -14.92
N ARG A 156 -1.81 -10.31 -13.75
CA ARG A 156 -3.26 -10.23 -13.56
C ARG A 156 -3.72 -8.89 -12.99
N GLY A 157 -2.80 -8.11 -12.42
CA GLY A 157 -3.12 -6.92 -11.65
C GLY A 157 -4.06 -7.25 -10.50
N GLU A 158 -3.81 -8.36 -9.80
CA GLU A 158 -4.65 -8.89 -8.73
C GLU A 158 -3.93 -8.86 -7.39
N LEU A 159 -4.67 -8.47 -6.36
CA LEU A 159 -4.23 -8.48 -4.98
C LEU A 159 -4.70 -9.78 -4.32
N GLY A 160 -3.79 -10.48 -3.66
CA GLY A 160 -4.08 -11.65 -2.85
C GLY A 160 -4.71 -11.30 -1.51
N GLU A 161 -5.12 -12.33 -0.78
CA GLU A 161 -5.65 -12.18 0.57
C GLU A 161 -4.64 -11.48 1.49
N ALA A 162 -5.17 -10.68 2.42
CA ALA A 162 -4.37 -10.00 3.41
C ALA A 162 -3.80 -11.01 4.39
N GLN A 163 -2.51 -10.89 4.70
CA GLN A 163 -1.85 -11.61 5.78
C GLN A 163 -1.19 -10.62 6.73
N SER A 164 -0.93 -11.05 7.97
CA SER A 164 -0.09 -10.30 8.89
C SER A 164 1.37 -10.30 8.41
N LEU A 165 2.13 -9.27 8.79
CA LEU A 165 3.56 -9.20 8.46
C LEU A 165 4.34 -10.37 9.07
N LYS A 166 3.92 -10.88 10.23
CA LYS A 166 4.46 -12.11 10.84
C LYS A 166 4.23 -13.35 9.98
N SER A 167 2.99 -13.57 9.54
CA SER A 167 2.64 -14.70 8.66
C SER A 167 3.42 -14.63 7.35
N PHE A 168 3.58 -13.43 6.80
CA PHE A 168 4.39 -13.20 5.62
C PHE A 168 5.84 -13.62 5.81
N ILE A 169 6.52 -13.13 6.86
CA ILE A 169 7.92 -13.46 7.13
C ILE A 169 8.08 -14.97 7.30
N VAL A 170 7.24 -15.62 8.10
CA VAL A 170 7.30 -17.07 8.31
C VAL A 170 7.11 -17.82 6.99
N THR A 171 6.12 -17.44 6.20
CA THR A 171 5.78 -18.13 4.95
C THR A 171 6.87 -17.94 3.88
N GLN A 172 7.46 -16.75 3.79
CA GLN A 172 8.46 -16.46 2.77
C GLN A 172 9.86 -16.97 3.09
N TRP A 173 10.23 -17.01 4.38
CA TRP A 173 11.57 -17.45 4.82
C TRP A 173 11.57 -18.85 5.44
N SER A 174 10.50 -19.64 5.26
CA SER A 174 10.52 -21.07 5.59
C SER A 174 10.45 -21.90 4.31
N SER A 175 11.09 -23.07 4.30
CA SER A 175 11.15 -23.97 3.13
C SER A 175 10.92 -25.44 3.50
N GLU A 176 10.54 -26.24 2.50
CA GLU A 176 10.39 -27.69 2.62
C GLU A 176 11.73 -28.44 2.69
N ALA A 177 12.86 -27.76 2.49
CA ALA A 177 14.19 -28.37 2.53
C ALA A 177 14.55 -28.81 3.96
N ALA A 178 15.26 -29.92 4.08
CA ALA A 178 15.69 -30.42 5.38
C ALA A 178 16.75 -29.48 5.99
N PRO A 179 16.74 -29.26 7.32
CA PRO A 179 17.77 -28.47 7.97
C PRO A 179 19.15 -29.11 7.79
N GLU A 180 20.04 -28.44 7.06
CA GLU A 180 21.43 -28.84 6.90
C GLU A 180 22.37 -27.89 7.66
N ALA A 181 23.54 -28.39 8.09
CA ALA A 181 24.52 -27.56 8.76
C ALA A 181 25.06 -26.47 7.81
N GLY A 182 24.79 -25.21 8.14
CA GLY A 182 25.16 -24.06 7.31
C GLY A 182 24.11 -23.66 6.26
N ALA A 183 22.93 -24.28 6.28
CA ALA A 183 21.78 -23.88 5.47
C ALA A 183 21.18 -22.54 5.91
N ALA A 184 20.30 -21.98 5.08
CA ALA A 184 19.63 -20.72 5.39
C ALA A 184 18.70 -20.91 6.61
N PRO A 185 18.55 -19.88 7.47
CA PRO A 185 17.61 -19.91 8.59
C PRO A 185 16.18 -19.98 8.03
N GLY A 186 15.60 -21.18 7.91
CA GLY A 186 14.33 -21.37 7.22
C GLY A 186 14.06 -22.78 6.68
N ASP A 187 15.11 -23.57 6.47
CA ASP A 187 14.97 -24.96 6.02
C ASP A 187 14.49 -25.83 7.18
N VAL A 188 13.18 -26.10 7.22
CA VAL A 188 12.51 -26.78 8.35
C VAL A 188 12.03 -28.19 8.02
N GLY A 189 12.10 -28.59 6.75
CA GLY A 189 11.55 -29.84 6.22
C GLY A 189 10.05 -29.76 5.96
N LEU A 190 9.59 -30.49 4.94
CA LEU A 190 8.20 -30.51 4.46
C LEU A 190 7.14 -30.55 5.58
N ALA A 191 7.24 -31.53 6.50
CA ALA A 191 6.24 -31.71 7.54
C ALA A 191 6.11 -30.49 8.47
N ARG A 192 7.22 -29.82 8.77
CA ARG A 192 7.21 -28.63 9.61
C ARG A 192 6.77 -27.40 8.83
N TYR A 193 7.18 -27.28 7.56
CA TYR A 193 6.74 -26.23 6.67
C TYR A 193 5.20 -26.23 6.53
N GLU A 194 4.59 -27.39 6.26
CA GLU A 194 3.12 -27.52 6.21
C GLU A 194 2.45 -27.12 7.53
N GLN A 195 3.06 -27.47 8.67
CA GLN A 195 2.56 -27.06 9.99
C GLN A 195 2.63 -25.54 10.18
N LEU A 196 3.72 -24.90 9.76
CA LEU A 196 3.89 -23.45 9.83
C LEU A 196 2.84 -22.73 8.96
N LEU A 197 2.55 -23.23 7.75
CA LEU A 197 1.47 -22.70 6.89
C LEU A 197 0.10 -22.80 7.57
N GLY A 198 -0.18 -23.90 8.27
CA GLY A 198 -1.41 -24.05 9.05
C GLY A 198 -1.49 -23.06 10.22
N ILE A 199 -0.36 -22.81 10.90
CA ILE A 199 -0.28 -21.85 12.01
C ILE A 199 -0.48 -20.41 11.51
N THR A 200 0.20 -20.01 10.44
CA THR A 200 0.08 -18.65 9.87
C THR A 200 -1.33 -18.40 9.33
N SER A 201 -1.93 -19.36 8.63
CA SER A 201 -3.32 -19.28 8.16
C SER A 201 -4.32 -19.14 9.31
N THR A 202 -4.11 -19.88 10.41
CA THR A 202 -4.96 -19.77 11.62
C THR A 202 -4.80 -18.39 12.26
N LEU A 203 -3.57 -17.89 12.41
CA LEU A 203 -3.30 -16.55 12.94
C LEU A 203 -4.00 -15.47 12.12
N ASP A 204 -3.87 -15.49 10.79
CA ASP A 204 -4.47 -14.47 9.93
C ASP A 204 -6.01 -14.51 9.99
N THR A 205 -6.59 -15.71 10.12
CA THR A 205 -8.04 -15.88 10.32
C THR A 205 -8.50 -15.29 11.65
N GLU A 206 -7.78 -15.54 12.75
CA GLU A 206 -8.10 -14.98 14.06
C GLU A 206 -7.98 -13.45 14.07
N LEU A 207 -6.90 -12.92 13.50
CA LEU A 207 -6.69 -11.47 13.40
C LEU A 207 -7.74 -10.80 12.51
N ALA A 208 -8.19 -11.46 11.42
CA ALA A 208 -9.27 -10.95 10.58
C ALA A 208 -10.60 -10.90 11.34
N ALA A 209 -10.92 -11.94 12.11
CA ALA A 209 -12.12 -11.97 12.95
C ALA A 209 -12.09 -10.88 14.04
N GLU A 210 -10.93 -10.65 14.66
CA GLU A 210 -10.76 -9.58 15.66
C GLU A 210 -10.91 -8.19 15.07
N ARG A 211 -10.32 -7.95 13.89
CA ARG A 211 -10.52 -6.68 13.17
C ARG A 211 -12.00 -6.46 12.87
N HIS A 212 -12.68 -7.47 12.34
CA HIS A 212 -14.10 -7.37 12.02
C HIS A 212 -14.95 -7.09 13.27
N ALA A 213 -14.62 -7.68 14.42
CA ALA A 213 -15.30 -7.42 15.68
C ALA A 213 -15.09 -5.99 16.21
N GLN A 214 -14.00 -5.32 15.82
CA GLN A 214 -13.69 -3.93 16.20
C GLN A 214 -14.16 -2.90 15.16
N GLN A 215 -14.55 -3.35 13.96
CA GLN A 215 -14.92 -2.47 12.85
C GLN A 215 -16.23 -1.74 13.14
N THR A 216 -16.22 -0.43 12.94
CA THR A 216 -17.41 0.42 13.05
C THR A 216 -17.98 0.75 11.68
N ALA A 217 -19.26 1.11 11.62
CA ALA A 217 -19.91 1.54 10.38
C ALA A 217 -19.32 2.85 9.79
N LEU A 218 -18.46 3.54 10.53
CA LEU A 218 -17.80 4.77 10.10
C LEU A 218 -16.39 4.52 9.55
N ASP A 219 -15.88 3.30 9.65
CA ASP A 219 -14.54 2.98 9.18
C ASP A 219 -14.52 2.97 7.64
N PRO A 220 -13.46 3.51 7.02
CA PRO A 220 -13.33 3.48 5.57
C PRO A 220 -13.18 2.03 5.08
N PRO A 221 -13.48 1.77 3.79
CA PRO A 221 -13.08 0.52 3.15
C PRO A 221 -11.58 0.27 3.34
N ASP A 222 -11.21 -0.99 3.48
CA ASP A 222 -9.81 -1.34 3.65
C ASP A 222 -9.00 -1.23 2.34
N SER A 223 -7.67 -1.38 2.44
CA SER A 223 -6.79 -1.28 1.28
C SER A 223 -7.16 -2.25 0.15
N ALA A 224 -7.66 -3.45 0.42
CA ALA A 224 -8.03 -4.41 -0.61
C ALA A 224 -9.30 -3.98 -1.35
N GLN A 225 -10.31 -3.50 -0.62
CA GLN A 225 -11.54 -2.95 -1.19
C GLN A 225 -11.27 -1.68 -1.98
N LEU A 226 -10.43 -0.79 -1.43
CA LEU A 226 -9.98 0.43 -2.11
C LEU A 226 -9.16 0.13 -3.36
N TYR A 227 -8.30 -0.89 -3.32
CA TYR A 227 -7.57 -1.36 -4.49
C TYR A 227 -8.53 -1.81 -5.58
N LEU A 228 -9.43 -2.74 -5.25
CA LEU A 228 -10.37 -3.33 -6.20
C LEU A 228 -11.18 -2.25 -6.94
N ARG A 229 -11.73 -1.27 -6.21
CA ARG A 229 -12.50 -0.17 -6.80
C ARG A 229 -11.64 0.84 -7.58
N SER A 230 -10.34 0.92 -7.30
CA SER A 230 -9.40 1.86 -7.92
C SER A 230 -8.59 1.28 -9.08
N ARG A 231 -8.70 -0.03 -9.38
CA ARG A 231 -7.93 -0.69 -10.45
C ARG A 231 -8.06 0.01 -11.80
N TRP A 232 -9.29 0.43 -12.14
CA TRP A 232 -9.53 1.17 -13.38
C TRP A 232 -8.80 2.51 -13.37
N LEU A 233 -8.83 3.24 -12.24
CA LEU A 233 -8.15 4.54 -12.10
C LEU A 233 -6.64 4.46 -12.27
N MET A 234 -5.99 3.42 -11.73
CA MET A 234 -4.53 3.26 -11.84
C MET A 234 -4.08 3.25 -13.30
N ARG A 235 -4.82 2.54 -14.16
CA ARG A 235 -4.59 2.51 -15.60
C ARG A 235 -4.88 3.85 -16.29
N MET A 236 -5.91 4.55 -15.84
CA MET A 236 -6.28 5.88 -16.36
C MET A 236 -5.23 6.94 -16.05
N VAL A 237 -4.68 6.99 -14.83
CA VAL A 237 -3.64 7.96 -14.44
C VAL A 237 -2.31 7.71 -15.14
N TRP A 238 -2.06 6.48 -15.62
CA TRP A 238 -0.92 6.16 -16.49
C TRP A 238 -1.18 6.42 -17.98
N GLY A 239 -2.39 6.85 -18.34
CA GLY A 239 -2.79 7.09 -19.72
C GLY A 239 -2.92 5.83 -20.57
N ARG A 240 -3.13 4.66 -19.94
CA ARG A 240 -3.17 3.35 -20.58
C ARG A 240 -4.39 2.55 -20.11
N PRO A 241 -5.60 2.85 -20.60
CA PRO A 241 -6.81 2.13 -20.21
C PRO A 241 -6.68 0.66 -20.62
N THR A 242 -7.32 -0.23 -19.86
CA THR A 242 -7.32 -1.68 -20.12
C THR A 242 -8.58 -2.09 -20.88
N ASP A 243 -8.50 -3.18 -21.64
CA ASP A 243 -9.66 -3.81 -22.26
C ASP A 243 -10.70 -4.29 -21.23
N LEU A 244 -10.29 -4.48 -19.97
CA LEU A 244 -11.15 -4.85 -18.84
C LEU A 244 -11.85 -3.63 -18.17
N LEU A 245 -11.77 -2.45 -18.78
CA LEU A 245 -12.30 -1.22 -18.19
C LEU A 245 -13.81 -1.31 -17.87
N PRO A 246 -14.68 -1.84 -18.75
CA PRO A 246 -16.09 -2.02 -18.44
C PRO A 246 -16.33 -2.91 -17.21
N GLU A 247 -15.62 -4.03 -17.09
CA GLU A 247 -15.73 -4.97 -15.97
C GLU A 247 -15.23 -4.36 -14.66
N GLN A 248 -14.18 -3.54 -14.72
CA GLN A 248 -13.65 -2.84 -13.55
C GLN A 248 -14.58 -1.70 -13.11
N LEU A 249 -15.11 -0.92 -14.05
CA LEU A 249 -16.10 0.12 -13.75
C LEU A 249 -17.41 -0.49 -13.23
N ALA A 250 -17.80 -1.67 -13.70
CA ALA A 250 -18.94 -2.41 -13.18
C ALA A 250 -18.79 -2.84 -11.71
N GLN A 251 -17.57 -2.88 -11.18
CA GLN A 251 -17.28 -3.12 -9.75
C GLN A 251 -17.01 -1.82 -8.98
N ALA A 252 -16.78 -0.70 -9.68
CA ALA A 252 -16.55 0.59 -9.03
C ALA A 252 -17.85 1.15 -8.43
N PRO A 253 -17.76 1.86 -7.29
CA PRO A 253 -18.91 2.50 -6.64
C PRO A 253 -19.55 3.60 -7.50
N GLY A 254 -20.81 3.93 -7.22
CA GLY A 254 -21.59 4.94 -7.92
C GLY A 254 -21.84 6.20 -7.09
N LEU A 255 -22.77 7.04 -7.54
CA LEU A 255 -23.11 8.29 -6.87
C LEU A 255 -23.73 8.08 -5.48
N SER A 256 -24.42 6.96 -5.24
CA SER A 256 -24.97 6.63 -3.92
C SER A 256 -23.89 6.44 -2.86
N GLU A 257 -22.82 5.72 -3.20
CA GLU A 257 -21.69 5.50 -2.32
C GLU A 257 -20.90 6.80 -2.12
N TRP A 258 -20.76 7.60 -3.18
CA TRP A 258 -20.16 8.94 -3.09
C TRP A 258 -20.91 9.81 -2.07
N GLU A 259 -22.24 9.88 -2.15
CA GLU A 259 -23.06 10.63 -1.21
C GLU A 259 -22.94 10.10 0.23
N ALA A 260 -22.93 8.77 0.40
CA ALA A 260 -22.79 8.14 1.70
C ALA A 260 -21.41 8.39 2.35
N GLU A 261 -20.34 8.38 1.55
CA GLU A 261 -18.96 8.59 2.02
C GLU A 261 -18.62 10.08 2.24
N ARG A 262 -19.48 11.02 1.82
CA ARG A 262 -19.23 12.48 1.85
C ARG A 262 -18.83 13.03 3.22
N THR A 263 -19.41 12.49 4.30
CA THR A 263 -19.07 12.90 5.67
C THR A 263 -17.70 12.43 6.15
N SER A 264 -17.11 11.46 5.44
CA SER A 264 -15.91 10.74 5.84
C SER A 264 -14.66 11.21 5.08
N TRP A 265 -14.81 11.90 3.95
CA TRP A 265 -13.69 12.39 3.13
C TRP A 265 -12.65 13.22 3.89
N ARG A 266 -13.10 14.12 4.76
CA ARG A 266 -12.19 14.96 5.58
C ARG A 266 -11.32 14.14 6.52
N LYS A 267 -11.82 12.99 6.98
CA LYS A 267 -11.10 12.08 7.88
C LYS A 267 -10.23 11.07 7.13
N HIS A 268 -10.59 10.77 5.87
CA HIS A 268 -9.92 9.74 5.08
C HIS A 268 -9.50 10.32 3.72
N PRO A 269 -8.28 10.91 3.63
CA PRO A 269 -7.76 11.48 2.39
C PRO A 269 -7.78 10.50 1.21
N VAL A 270 -7.57 9.20 1.46
CA VAL A 270 -7.66 8.15 0.44
C VAL A 270 -9.03 8.08 -0.27
N LEU A 271 -10.13 8.31 0.45
CA LEU A 271 -11.48 8.38 -0.14
C LEU A 271 -11.63 9.64 -0.99
N THR A 272 -11.12 10.75 -0.49
CA THR A 272 -11.14 12.03 -1.21
C THR A 272 -10.36 11.93 -2.52
N ASN A 273 -9.17 11.30 -2.49
CA ASN A 273 -8.36 11.06 -3.67
C ASN A 273 -9.12 10.20 -4.68
N TYR A 274 -9.71 9.09 -4.23
CA TYR A 274 -10.50 8.21 -5.09
C TYR A 274 -11.63 8.96 -5.80
N TRP A 275 -12.52 9.61 -5.04
CA TRP A 275 -13.70 10.26 -5.62
C TRP A 275 -13.35 11.42 -6.54
N MET A 276 -12.32 12.18 -6.20
CA MET A 276 -11.85 13.30 -6.99
C MET A 276 -11.33 12.83 -8.35
N VAL A 277 -10.50 11.78 -8.39
CA VAL A 277 -9.96 11.26 -9.64
C VAL A 277 -11.03 10.50 -10.43
N ALA A 278 -11.91 9.74 -9.74
CA ALA A 278 -13.04 9.04 -10.36
C ALA A 278 -13.97 10.01 -11.08
N HIS A 279 -14.44 11.07 -10.41
CA HIS A 279 -15.35 12.03 -11.02
C HIS A 279 -14.71 12.82 -12.15
N TYR A 280 -13.41 13.11 -12.08
CA TYR A 280 -12.70 13.71 -13.20
C TYR A 280 -12.80 12.84 -14.47
N PHE A 281 -12.45 11.56 -14.37
CA PHE A 281 -12.48 10.65 -15.52
C PHE A 281 -13.90 10.32 -16.00
N LEU A 282 -14.89 10.24 -15.10
CA LEU A 282 -16.30 10.02 -15.44
C LEU A 282 -16.97 11.26 -16.07
N GLY A 283 -16.33 12.43 -15.95
CA GLY A 283 -16.87 13.70 -16.42
C GLY A 283 -18.00 14.25 -15.55
N ASN A 284 -17.97 13.95 -14.25
CA ASN A 284 -18.93 14.48 -13.27
C ASN A 284 -18.39 15.78 -12.69
N ASP A 285 -18.33 16.85 -13.50
CA ASP A 285 -17.53 18.04 -13.20
C ASP A 285 -17.96 18.75 -11.90
N SER A 286 -19.26 18.77 -11.60
CA SER A 286 -19.77 19.33 -10.33
C SER A 286 -19.34 18.51 -9.11
N ALA A 287 -19.48 17.18 -9.17
CA ALA A 287 -19.07 16.28 -8.09
C ALA A 287 -17.55 16.28 -7.91
N CYS A 288 -16.82 16.39 -9.02
CA CYS A 288 -15.36 16.53 -9.05
C CYS A 288 -14.91 17.82 -8.36
N ALA A 289 -15.49 18.96 -8.75
CA ALA A 289 -15.20 20.27 -8.15
C ALA A 289 -15.51 20.29 -6.65
N GLU A 290 -16.61 19.68 -6.23
CA GLU A 290 -16.98 19.55 -4.83
C GLU A 290 -15.95 18.74 -4.04
N THR A 291 -15.59 17.56 -4.55
CA THR A 291 -14.61 16.68 -3.91
C THR A 291 -13.24 17.35 -3.84
N ALA A 292 -12.82 18.05 -4.90
CA ALA A 292 -11.58 18.81 -4.92
C ALA A 292 -11.57 19.97 -3.90
N ALA A 293 -12.70 20.65 -3.69
CA ALA A 293 -12.81 21.68 -2.65
C ALA A 293 -12.60 21.11 -1.24
N VAL A 294 -13.05 19.89 -0.98
CA VAL A 294 -12.73 19.15 0.26
C VAL A 294 -11.26 18.76 0.29
N GLY A 295 -10.72 18.25 -0.81
CA GLY A 295 -9.31 17.83 -0.93
C GLY A 295 -8.31 18.96 -0.67
N LEU A 296 -8.62 20.20 -1.04
CA LEU A 296 -7.79 21.37 -0.71
C LEU A 296 -7.65 21.63 0.80
N GLN A 297 -8.61 21.15 1.59
CA GLN A 297 -8.64 21.29 3.05
C GLN A 297 -8.16 20.01 3.76
N ALA A 298 -7.75 18.98 3.01
CA ALA A 298 -7.30 17.72 3.58
C ALA A 298 -6.00 17.90 4.39
N PRO A 299 -5.76 17.07 5.42
CA PRO A 299 -4.54 17.14 6.23
C PRO A 299 -3.26 16.77 5.46
N GLY A 300 -3.35 15.87 4.48
CA GLY A 300 -2.21 15.41 3.67
C GLY A 300 -1.81 16.37 2.56
N LEU A 301 -0.51 16.62 2.42
CA LEU A 301 0.05 17.44 1.34
C LEU A 301 -0.33 16.91 -0.05
N LEU A 302 -0.22 15.59 -0.28
CA LEU A 302 -0.43 14.99 -1.60
C LEU A 302 -1.88 15.11 -2.06
N THR A 303 -2.85 14.93 -1.15
CA THR A 303 -4.27 15.16 -1.45
C THR A 303 -4.55 16.62 -1.81
N ARG A 304 -3.98 17.58 -1.07
CA ARG A 304 -4.13 19.01 -1.40
C ARG A 304 -3.54 19.34 -2.77
N ARG A 305 -2.36 18.77 -3.10
CA ARG A 305 -1.72 18.95 -4.41
C ARG A 305 -2.57 18.35 -5.52
N LEU A 306 -3.09 17.15 -5.33
CA LEU A 306 -3.96 16.49 -6.29
C LEU A 306 -5.23 17.32 -6.54
N ALA A 307 -5.83 17.87 -5.48
CA ALA A 307 -6.98 18.76 -5.59
C ALA A 307 -6.68 20.03 -6.40
N ALA A 308 -5.54 20.67 -6.17
CA ALA A 308 -5.11 21.82 -6.95
C ALA A 308 -4.94 21.47 -8.45
N CYS A 309 -4.30 20.33 -8.75
CA CYS A 309 -4.15 19.85 -10.13
C CYS A 309 -5.51 19.61 -10.80
N ILE A 310 -6.44 18.94 -10.11
CA ILE A 310 -7.77 18.65 -10.64
C ILE A 310 -8.60 19.93 -10.85
N GLN A 311 -8.53 20.90 -9.93
CA GLN A 311 -9.18 22.20 -10.14
C GLN A 311 -8.65 22.93 -11.38
N GLN A 312 -7.34 22.90 -11.60
CA GLN A 312 -6.74 23.48 -12.80
C GLN A 312 -7.21 22.76 -14.06
N LEU A 313 -7.28 21.42 -14.03
CA LEU A 313 -7.80 20.60 -15.14
C LEU A 313 -9.27 20.90 -15.47
N LEU A 314 -10.10 21.18 -14.47
CA LEU A 314 -11.50 21.57 -14.66
C LEU A 314 -11.64 23.01 -15.17
N ALA A 315 -10.74 23.91 -14.79
CA ALA A 315 -10.82 25.33 -15.16
C ALA A 315 -10.27 25.64 -16.56
N THR A 316 -9.31 24.85 -17.05
CA THR A 316 -8.61 25.10 -18.32
C THR A 316 -8.71 23.88 -19.24
N GLU A 317 -9.80 23.80 -19.99
CA GLU A 317 -9.95 22.78 -21.04
C GLU A 317 -8.94 23.04 -22.16
N GLY A 318 -7.95 22.14 -22.33
CA GLY A 318 -7.15 22.05 -23.55
C GLY A 318 -5.63 22.11 -23.40
N ASP A 319 -5.09 22.66 -22.30
CA ASP A 319 -3.63 22.88 -22.14
C ASP A 319 -3.01 22.24 -20.89
N THR A 320 -3.83 21.69 -19.99
CA THR A 320 -3.36 21.19 -18.69
C THR A 320 -3.07 19.69 -18.73
N HIS A 321 -1.95 19.28 -18.13
CA HIS A 321 -1.50 17.90 -18.01
C HIS A 321 -1.88 17.31 -16.65
N LEU A 322 -1.98 15.98 -16.58
CA LEU A 322 -1.99 15.23 -15.33
C LEU A 322 -0.75 14.33 -15.31
N GLY A 323 0.32 14.81 -14.67
CA GLY A 323 1.63 14.19 -14.80
C GLY A 323 2.09 14.16 -16.26
N ASN A 324 2.45 12.99 -16.75
CA ASN A 324 2.89 12.78 -18.13
C ASN A 324 1.73 12.63 -19.14
N VAL A 325 0.47 12.68 -18.68
CA VAL A 325 -0.70 12.52 -19.56
C VAL A 325 -1.13 13.88 -20.10
N GLY A 326 -0.99 14.06 -21.41
CA GLY A 326 -1.33 15.31 -22.10
C GLY A 326 -2.82 15.55 -22.32
N PRO A 327 -3.23 16.79 -22.65
CA PRO A 327 -4.63 17.19 -22.73
C PRO A 327 -5.46 16.36 -23.72
N ALA A 328 -4.90 16.04 -24.90
CA ALA A 328 -5.58 15.24 -25.91
C ALA A 328 -5.87 13.82 -25.40
N THR A 329 -4.90 13.19 -24.74
CA THR A 329 -5.06 11.88 -24.12
C THR A 329 -6.07 11.93 -22.99
N LEU A 330 -6.04 12.94 -22.12
CA LEU A 330 -7.01 13.10 -21.04
C LEU A 330 -8.45 13.21 -21.54
N LYS A 331 -8.67 14.00 -22.62
CA LYS A 331 -9.99 14.11 -23.24
C LYS A 331 -10.49 12.77 -23.77
N GLU A 332 -9.62 12.00 -24.40
CA GLU A 332 -9.96 10.68 -24.92
C GLU A 332 -10.24 9.68 -23.80
N LEU A 333 -9.42 9.68 -22.75
CA LEU A 333 -9.62 8.86 -21.55
C LEU A 333 -10.97 9.16 -20.88
N ARG A 334 -11.33 10.44 -20.70
CA ARG A 334 -12.65 10.83 -20.18
C ARG A 334 -13.79 10.30 -21.04
N ARG A 335 -13.66 10.40 -22.36
CA ARG A 335 -14.65 9.87 -23.31
C ARG A 335 -14.81 8.36 -23.17
N ILE A 336 -13.70 7.62 -23.11
CA ILE A 336 -13.70 6.16 -22.96
C ILE A 336 -14.33 5.76 -21.62
N ALA A 337 -13.90 6.35 -20.50
CA ALA A 337 -14.43 6.02 -19.19
C ALA A 337 -15.93 6.30 -19.09
N ARG A 338 -16.39 7.46 -19.57
CA ARG A 338 -17.82 7.80 -19.57
C ARG A 338 -18.66 6.86 -20.44
N ALA A 339 -18.12 6.40 -21.57
CA ALA A 339 -18.81 5.44 -22.43
C ALA A 339 -18.92 4.04 -21.82
N SER A 340 -17.98 3.67 -20.94
CA SER A 340 -17.95 2.38 -20.24
C SER A 340 -18.65 2.42 -18.87
N ALA A 341 -19.03 3.60 -18.38
CA ALA A 341 -19.63 3.79 -17.07
C ALA A 341 -21.09 3.33 -17.02
N ARG A 342 -21.51 2.85 -15.85
CA ARG A 342 -22.91 2.59 -15.54
C ARG A 342 -23.67 3.91 -15.32
N SER A 343 -24.98 3.89 -15.49
CA SER A 343 -25.80 5.11 -15.34
C SER A 343 -25.79 5.68 -13.92
N ASP A 344 -25.67 4.84 -12.89
CA ASP A 344 -25.59 5.24 -11.48
C ASP A 344 -24.26 5.93 -11.11
N GLN A 345 -23.27 5.89 -12.01
CA GLN A 345 -21.96 6.51 -11.81
C GLN A 345 -21.86 7.89 -12.45
N LEU A 346 -22.82 8.28 -13.30
CA LEU A 346 -22.79 9.52 -14.06
C LEU A 346 -23.75 10.54 -13.44
N SER A 347 -23.25 11.73 -13.13
CA SER A 347 -24.12 12.85 -12.76
C SER A 347 -24.86 13.31 -14.01
N VAL A 348 -26.18 13.44 -13.88
CA VAL A 348 -27.09 13.93 -14.93
C VAL A 348 -26.81 15.38 -15.26
#